data_AF-A0AAV5BAE2-F1
#
_entry.id   AF-A0AAV5BAE2-F1
#
_cell.length_a   1.000
_cell.length_b   1.000
_cell.length_c   1.000
_cell.angle_alpha   90.00
_cell.angle_beta   90.00
_cell.angle_gamma   90.00
#
_symmetry.space_group_name_H-M   'P 1'
#
loop_
_entity.id
_entity.type
_entity.pdbx_description
1 polymer ?
#
loop_
_entity_poly.entity_id
_entity_poly.type
_entity_poly.pdbx_seq_one_letter_code
_entity_poly.pdbx_strand_id
1 'polypeptide(L)'
;MSALLIVFFFISIFSFSTIASWTETYTTLLINGLSIENMETASVFRLVLLSGILTFPLMAMVFRNAMLIIRTVQGKTWFSKGDTPFQNNVVRMIREMGIFLISIPFIELLISIVIELVHSVPEMSVSFTPIPIGLLLIVLSIYFQDGVNLQNDVDGLI
;
A
#
# COMPACT_ATOMS: atom_id res chain seq x y z
N MET A 1 -1.38 7.06 19.29
CA MET A 1 -2.46 7.90 18.73
C MET A 1 -2.14 8.43 17.33
N SER A 2 -0.89 8.78 17.03
CA SER A 2 -0.50 9.43 15.76
C SER A 2 -0.57 8.53 14.50
N ALA A 3 -0.23 7.24 14.61
CA ALA A 3 -0.27 6.32 13.47
C ALA A 3 -1.69 6.01 12.99
N LEU A 4 -2.65 5.96 13.92
CA LEU A 4 -4.05 5.68 13.62
C LEU A 4 -4.69 6.85 12.84
N LEU A 5 -4.35 8.10 13.19
CA LEU A 5 -4.77 9.29 12.46
C LEU A 5 -4.20 9.37 11.04
N ILE A 6 -2.95 8.93 10.83
CA ILE A 6 -2.34 8.89 9.48
C ILE A 6 -3.04 7.83 8.62
N VAL A 7 -3.35 6.66 9.19
CA VAL A 7 -4.13 5.62 8.51
C VAL A 7 -5.53 6.16 8.17
N PHE A 8 -6.20 6.87 9.08
CA PHE A 8 -7.49 7.53 8.81
C PHE A 8 -7.42 8.64 7.75
N PHE A 9 -6.31 9.38 7.68
CA PHE A 9 -6.10 10.43 6.68
C PHE A 9 -5.87 9.84 5.27
N PHE A 10 -5.22 8.69 5.15
CA PHE A 10 -5.12 7.98 3.87
C PHE A 10 -6.41 7.22 3.52
N ILE A 11 -7.16 6.73 4.52
CA ILE A 11 -8.52 6.18 4.34
C ILE A 11 -9.43 7.19 3.64
N SER A 12 -9.37 8.49 4.00
CA SER A 12 -10.23 9.51 3.38
C SER A 12 -9.82 9.83 1.94
N ILE A 13 -8.53 9.94 1.63
CA ILE A 13 -8.06 10.30 0.27
C ILE A 13 -8.36 9.17 -0.74
N PHE A 14 -8.08 7.92 -0.38
CA PHE A 14 -8.24 6.77 -1.28
C PHE A 14 -9.71 6.35 -1.46
N SER A 15 -10.50 6.44 -0.38
CA SER A 15 -11.94 6.21 -0.47
C SER A 15 -12.63 7.35 -1.24
N PHE A 16 -12.18 8.60 -1.12
CA PHE A 16 -12.80 9.74 -1.80
C PHE A 16 -12.53 9.74 -3.31
N SER A 17 -11.32 9.40 -3.78
CA SER A 17 -11.07 9.33 -5.24
C SER A 17 -11.88 8.22 -5.91
N THR A 18 -12.06 7.10 -5.21
CA THR A 18 -12.86 5.99 -5.70
C THR A 18 -14.33 6.38 -5.66
N ILE A 19 -14.88 6.78 -4.49
CA ILE A 19 -16.30 7.14 -4.32
C ILE A 19 -16.73 8.34 -5.18
N ALA A 20 -15.87 9.35 -5.37
CA ALA A 20 -16.20 10.55 -6.14
C ALA A 20 -16.46 10.24 -7.63
N SER A 21 -15.70 9.32 -8.23
CA SER A 21 -15.94 8.90 -9.61
C SER A 21 -17.27 8.14 -9.76
N TRP A 22 -17.64 7.37 -8.75
CA TRP A 22 -18.92 6.64 -8.72
C TRP A 22 -20.12 7.59 -8.57
N THR A 23 -20.04 8.62 -7.71
CA THR A 23 -21.17 9.54 -7.49
C THR A 23 -21.57 10.36 -8.73
N GLU A 24 -20.63 10.69 -9.61
CA GLU A 24 -20.96 11.48 -10.82
C GLU A 24 -21.70 10.64 -11.87
N THR A 25 -21.40 9.34 -12.00
CA THR A 25 -22.07 8.46 -12.96
C THR A 25 -23.52 8.15 -12.54
N TYR A 26 -23.78 7.94 -11.25
CA TYR A 26 -25.10 7.52 -10.76
C TYR A 26 -26.15 8.65 -10.67
N THR A 27 -25.74 9.92 -10.73
CA THR A 27 -26.70 11.05 -10.68
C THR A 27 -27.42 11.29 -12.02
N THR A 28 -26.93 10.72 -13.12
CA THR A 28 -27.51 10.94 -14.46
C THR A 28 -28.58 9.92 -14.89
N LEU A 29 -28.76 8.82 -14.14
CA LEU A 29 -29.69 7.72 -14.47
C LEU A 29 -31.03 7.74 -13.71
N LEU A 30 -31.33 8.80 -12.94
CA LEU A 30 -32.60 8.93 -12.19
C LEU A 30 -33.65 9.78 -12.92
N ILE A 31 -33.96 9.44 -14.17
CA ILE A 31 -35.20 9.86 -14.81
C ILE A 31 -35.82 8.64 -15.50
N ASN A 32 -36.90 8.12 -14.89
CA ASN A 32 -37.80 7.06 -15.39
C ASN A 32 -37.39 5.60 -15.13
N GLY A 33 -37.52 5.21 -13.86
CA GLY A 33 -38.30 4.04 -13.43
C GLY A 33 -37.97 2.67 -14.04
N LEU A 34 -37.19 1.87 -13.31
CA LEU A 34 -37.53 0.48 -13.02
C LEU A 34 -36.65 -0.04 -11.88
N SER A 35 -37.30 -0.55 -10.84
CA SER A 35 -36.72 -1.03 -9.58
C SER A 35 -35.98 -2.37 -9.71
N ILE A 36 -34.82 -2.40 -10.38
CA ILE A 36 -33.82 -3.49 -10.34
C ILE A 36 -32.38 -2.91 -10.36
N GLU A 37 -32.04 -1.98 -9.44
CA GLU A 37 -30.66 -1.44 -9.36
C GLU A 37 -29.97 -1.67 -8.00
N ASN A 38 -30.72 -2.02 -6.95
CA ASN A 38 -30.16 -2.07 -5.60
C ASN A 38 -29.37 -3.36 -5.27
N MET A 39 -29.58 -4.46 -6.01
CA MET A 39 -28.92 -5.74 -5.73
C MET A 39 -27.53 -5.86 -6.37
N GLU A 40 -27.34 -5.38 -7.60
CA GLU A 40 -26.01 -5.36 -8.26
C GLU A 40 -25.07 -4.32 -7.66
N THR A 41 -25.61 -3.16 -7.24
CA THR A 41 -24.81 -2.14 -6.55
C THR A 41 -24.28 -2.66 -5.21
N ALA A 42 -25.05 -3.50 -4.51
CA ALA A 42 -24.64 -4.08 -3.23
C ALA A 42 -23.53 -5.13 -3.36
N SER A 43 -23.49 -5.91 -4.45
CA SER A 43 -22.41 -6.89 -4.70
C SER A 43 -21.10 -6.21 -5.10
N VAL A 44 -21.14 -5.20 -5.98
CA VAL A 44 -19.96 -4.39 -6.33
C VAL A 44 -19.41 -3.69 -5.09
N PHE A 45 -20.28 -3.10 -4.26
CA PHE A 45 -19.87 -2.46 -3.01
C PHE A 45 -19.16 -3.44 -2.05
N ARG A 46 -19.63 -4.70 -1.95
CA ARG A 46 -18.95 -5.73 -1.13
C ARG A 46 -17.56 -6.10 -1.68
N LEU A 47 -17.38 -6.15 -3.00
CA LEU A 47 -16.09 -6.43 -3.63
C LEU A 47 -15.09 -5.28 -3.43
N VAL A 48 -15.56 -4.04 -3.45
CA VAL A 48 -14.76 -2.85 -3.10
C VAL A 48 -14.39 -2.85 -1.61
N LEU A 49 -15.30 -3.24 -0.72
CA LEU A 49 -14.95 -3.39 0.70
C LEU A 49 -13.91 -4.50 0.92
N LEU A 50 -14.02 -5.61 0.17
CA LEU A 50 -13.05 -6.69 0.20
C LEU A 50 -11.67 -6.22 -0.30
N SER A 51 -11.61 -5.37 -1.33
CA SER A 51 -10.35 -4.78 -1.79
C SER A 51 -9.67 -3.96 -0.71
N GLY A 52 -10.43 -3.12 0.01
CA GLY A 52 -9.93 -2.37 1.16
C GLY A 52 -9.36 -3.29 2.24
N ILE A 53 -10.09 -4.34 2.64
CA ILE A 53 -9.61 -5.30 3.66
C ILE A 53 -8.28 -5.93 3.28
N LEU A 54 -8.01 -6.13 1.98
CA LEU A 54 -6.75 -6.66 1.50
C LEU A 54 -5.65 -5.59 1.43
N THR A 55 -5.92 -4.39 0.91
CA THR A 55 -4.89 -3.36 0.71
C THR A 55 -4.50 -2.62 2.01
N PHE A 56 -5.43 -2.48 2.98
CA PHE A 56 -5.15 -1.83 4.27
C PHE A 56 -4.01 -2.47 5.08
N PRO A 57 -3.96 -3.79 5.32
CA PRO A 57 -2.88 -4.41 6.06
C PRO A 57 -1.53 -4.29 5.33
N LEU A 58 -1.52 -4.28 3.99
CA LEU A 58 -0.29 -4.03 3.22
C LEU A 58 0.26 -2.63 3.51
N MET A 59 -0.59 -1.60 3.44
CA MET A 59 -0.18 -0.23 3.75
C MET A 59 0.22 -0.07 5.22
N ALA A 60 -0.47 -0.74 6.15
CA ALA A 60 -0.10 -0.76 7.56
C ALA A 60 1.29 -1.39 7.79
N MET A 61 1.63 -2.45 7.05
CA MET A 61 2.97 -3.04 7.08
C MET A 61 4.05 -2.09 6.53
N VAL A 62 3.74 -1.32 5.48
CA VAL A 62 4.65 -0.28 4.98
C VAL A 62 4.96 0.76 6.06
N PHE A 63 3.93 1.33 6.69
CA PHE A 63 4.12 2.31 7.76
C PHE A 63 4.81 1.73 9.00
N ARG A 64 4.48 0.50 9.38
CA ARG A 64 5.15 -0.21 10.48
C ARG A 64 6.64 -0.33 10.21
N ASN A 65 7.01 -0.73 9.00
CA ASN A 65 8.42 -0.89 8.62
C ASN A 65 9.14 0.47 8.55
N ALA A 66 8.51 1.50 7.98
CA ALA A 66 9.07 2.86 7.98
C ALA A 66 9.33 3.39 9.40
N MET A 67 8.36 3.23 10.31
CA MET A 67 8.49 3.69 11.70
C MET A 67 9.58 2.93 12.46
N LEU A 68 9.64 1.60 12.26
CA LEU A 68 10.66 0.77 12.90
C LEU A 68 12.06 1.12 12.38
N ILE A 69 12.24 1.42 11.10
CA ILE A 69 13.53 1.90 10.56
C ILE A 69 13.96 3.18 11.28
N ILE A 70 13.08 4.17 11.37
CA ILE A 70 13.39 5.44 12.06
C ILE A 70 13.78 5.19 13.52
N ARG A 71 13.03 4.33 14.23
CA ARG A 71 13.34 3.98 15.62
C ARG A 71 14.64 3.19 15.76
N THR A 72 14.99 2.38 14.78
CA THR A 72 16.23 1.58 14.75
C THR A 72 17.44 2.49 14.57
N VAL A 73 17.37 3.43 13.64
CA VAL A 73 18.42 4.44 13.39
C VAL A 73 18.68 5.32 14.63
N GLN A 74 17.66 5.54 15.46
CA GLN A 74 17.77 6.27 16.73
C GLN A 74 18.25 5.43 17.92
N GLY A 75 18.60 4.15 17.72
CA GLY A 75 19.02 3.25 18.81
C GLY A 75 17.89 2.84 19.77
N LYS A 76 16.63 3.19 19.48
CA LYS A 76 15.49 2.99 20.38
C LYS A 76 14.80 1.63 20.24
N THR A 77 15.44 0.69 19.54
CA THR A 77 14.92 -0.67 19.34
C THR A 77 15.86 -1.70 19.95
N TRP A 78 15.29 -2.78 20.50
CA TRP A 78 16.03 -3.81 21.21
C TRP A 78 17.03 -4.60 20.34
N PHE A 79 16.87 -4.53 19.01
CA PHE A 79 17.74 -5.21 18.04
C PHE A 79 18.72 -4.25 17.33
N SER A 80 18.78 -2.98 17.75
CA SER A 80 19.69 -2.02 17.13
C SER A 80 21.13 -2.30 17.51
N LYS A 81 22.00 -2.45 16.51
CA LYS A 81 23.45 -2.52 16.65
C LYS A 81 24.06 -1.13 16.47
N GLY A 82 23.73 -0.22 17.40
CA GLY A 82 24.18 1.18 17.39
C GLY A 82 23.31 2.12 16.55
N ASP A 83 23.66 3.41 16.55
CA ASP A 83 22.93 4.48 15.88
C ASP A 83 23.31 4.58 14.39
N THR A 84 23.21 3.46 13.67
CA THR A 84 23.55 3.36 12.24
C THR A 84 22.38 2.81 11.42
N PRO A 85 22.10 3.37 10.22
CA PRO A 85 21.13 2.81 9.29
C PRO A 85 21.62 1.52 8.61
N PHE A 86 22.92 1.23 8.66
CA PHE A 86 23.55 0.10 7.97
C PHE A 86 23.43 -1.19 8.79
N GLN A 87 22.20 -1.66 8.95
CA GLN A 87 21.89 -2.92 9.62
C GLN A 87 21.10 -3.83 8.69
N ASN A 88 21.44 -5.12 8.64
CA ASN A 88 20.72 -6.12 7.82
C ASN A 88 19.20 -6.11 8.06
N ASN A 89 18.76 -5.83 9.30
CA ASN A 89 17.34 -5.71 9.62
C ASN A 89 16.69 -4.52 8.89
N VAL A 90 17.33 -3.36 8.89
CA VAL A 90 16.85 -2.16 8.17
C VAL A 90 16.77 -2.43 6.67
N VAL A 91 17.78 -3.08 6.10
CA VAL A 91 17.80 -3.46 4.67
C VAL A 91 16.60 -4.33 4.29
N ARG A 92 16.36 -5.38 5.08
CA ARG A 92 15.22 -6.27 4.88
C ARG A 92 13.90 -5.51 4.95
N MET A 93 13.76 -4.59 5.89
CA MET A 93 12.53 -3.81 6.06
C MET A 93 12.28 -2.84 4.91
N ILE A 94 13.33 -2.22 4.35
CA ILE A 94 13.23 -1.40 3.13
C ILE A 94 12.77 -2.25 1.95
N ARG A 95 13.33 -3.44 1.78
CA ARG A 95 12.92 -4.38 0.73
C ARG A 95 11.46 -4.80 0.85
N GLU A 96 11.05 -5.17 2.06
CA GLU A 96 9.66 -5.55 2.36
C GLU A 96 8.69 -4.42 2.01
N MET A 97 9.00 -3.16 2.35
CA MET A 97 8.17 -2.01 1.95
C MET A 97 8.01 -1.89 0.44
N GLY A 98 9.10 -2.07 -0.31
CA GLY A 98 9.06 -2.04 -1.77
C GLY A 98 8.17 -3.14 -2.36
N ILE A 99 8.27 -4.36 -1.84
CA ILE A 99 7.43 -5.49 -2.24
C ILE A 99 5.95 -5.20 -1.92
N PHE A 100 5.64 -4.69 -0.73
CA PHE A 100 4.27 -4.37 -0.36
C PHE A 100 3.64 -3.32 -1.27
N LEU A 101 4.39 -2.26 -1.61
CA LEU A 101 3.90 -1.22 -2.52
C LEU A 101 3.65 -1.75 -3.93
N ILE A 102 4.47 -2.67 -4.43
CA ILE A 102 4.23 -3.32 -5.73
C ILE A 102 3.01 -4.24 -5.65
N SER A 103 2.79 -4.95 -4.55
CA SER A 103 1.66 -5.89 -4.45
C SER A 103 0.28 -5.22 -4.35
N ILE A 104 0.18 -3.96 -3.90
CA ILE A 104 -1.10 -3.22 -3.84
C ILE A 104 -1.79 -3.13 -5.22
N PRO A 105 -1.16 -2.58 -6.28
CA PRO A 105 -1.79 -2.49 -7.60
C PRO A 105 -2.08 -3.87 -8.22
N PHE A 106 -1.34 -4.92 -7.85
CA PHE A 106 -1.68 -6.28 -8.27
C PHE A 106 -2.98 -6.79 -7.66
N ILE A 107 -3.23 -6.52 -6.37
CA ILE A 107 -4.49 -6.86 -5.70
C ILE A 107 -5.64 -6.06 -6.33
N GLU A 108 -5.44 -4.77 -6.56
CA GLU A 108 -6.44 -3.90 -7.21
C GLU A 108 -6.78 -4.36 -8.63
N LEU A 109 -5.76 -4.78 -9.39
CA LEU A 109 -5.94 -5.32 -10.74
C LEU A 109 -6.74 -6.63 -10.72
N LEU A 110 -6.44 -7.57 -9.82
CA LEU A 110 -7.19 -8.81 -9.71
C LEU A 110 -8.67 -8.55 -9.38
N ILE A 111 -8.96 -7.59 -8.50
CA ILE A 111 -10.33 -7.26 -8.13
C ILE A 111 -11.05 -6.54 -9.27
N SER A 112 -10.35 -5.66 -9.98
CA SER A 112 -10.89 -5.02 -11.19
C SER A 112 -11.34 -6.04 -12.23
N ILE A 113 -10.50 -7.04 -12.54
CA ILE A 113 -10.85 -8.15 -13.44
C ILE A 113 -12.08 -8.91 -12.96
N VAL A 114 -12.17 -9.21 -11.65
CA VAL A 114 -13.32 -9.93 -11.08
C VAL A 114 -14.61 -9.11 -11.21
N ILE A 115 -14.55 -7.80 -11.01
CA ILE A 115 -15.75 -6.95 -11.10
C ILE A 115 -16.20 -6.81 -12.55
N GLU A 116 -15.27 -6.61 -13.49
CA GLU A 116 -15.56 -6.56 -14.92
C GLU A 116 -16.22 -7.86 -15.40
N LEU A 117 -15.71 -9.02 -14.96
CA LEU A 117 -16.25 -10.33 -15.34
C LEU A 117 -17.68 -10.56 -14.82
N VAL A 118 -17.99 -10.09 -13.60
CA VAL A 118 -19.27 -10.40 -12.95
C VAL A 118 -20.36 -9.38 -13.32
N HIS A 119 -20.03 -8.10 -13.44
CA HIS A 119 -21.03 -7.03 -13.57
C HIS A 119 -20.96 -6.28 -14.91
N SER A 120 -20.05 -6.64 -15.82
CA SER A 120 -19.86 -5.96 -17.11
C SER A 120 -19.81 -4.43 -16.99
N VAL A 121 -19.32 -3.91 -15.86
CA VAL A 121 -19.18 -2.47 -15.61
C VAL A 121 -17.96 -2.01 -16.39
N PRO A 122 -18.11 -1.23 -17.47
CA PRO A 122 -16.97 -0.71 -18.19
C PRO A 122 -16.34 0.41 -17.35
N GLU A 123 -15.01 0.45 -17.29
CA GLU A 123 -14.20 1.54 -16.75
C GLU A 123 -13.81 1.50 -15.26
N MET A 124 -13.21 0.39 -14.81
CA MET A 124 -12.46 0.40 -13.54
C MET A 124 -10.98 0.69 -13.77
N SER A 125 -10.53 1.88 -13.38
CA SER A 125 -9.13 2.29 -13.49
C SER A 125 -8.31 1.85 -12.26
N VAL A 126 -7.11 1.31 -12.49
CA VAL A 126 -6.16 0.92 -11.44
C VAL A 126 -4.97 1.87 -11.47
N SER A 127 -4.53 2.36 -10.31
CA SER A 127 -3.38 3.26 -10.21
C SER A 127 -2.08 2.47 -10.08
N PHE A 128 -1.21 2.58 -11.08
CA PHE A 128 0.14 2.00 -11.04
C PHE A 128 1.18 2.91 -10.36
N THR A 129 0.74 4.04 -9.80
CA THR A 129 1.60 5.01 -9.10
C THR A 129 2.50 4.40 -8.00
N PRO A 130 2.06 3.37 -7.24
CA PRO A 130 2.90 2.74 -6.23
C PRO A 130 4.10 1.95 -6.79
N ILE A 131 4.06 1.52 -8.07
CA ILE A 131 5.08 0.64 -8.66
C ILE A 131 6.46 1.31 -8.74
N PRO A 132 6.62 2.52 -9.31
CA PRO A 132 7.93 3.19 -9.35
C PRO A 132 8.55 3.39 -7.97
N ILE A 133 7.73 3.74 -6.98
CA ILE A 133 8.18 3.95 -5.60
C ILE A 133 8.62 2.61 -4.98
N GLY A 134 7.84 1.54 -5.19
CA GLY A 134 8.20 0.22 -4.71
C GLY A 134 9.50 -0.31 -5.32
N LEU A 135 9.70 -0.10 -6.62
CA LEU A 135 10.95 -0.44 -7.32
C LEU A 135 12.13 0.35 -6.74
N LEU A 136 11.96 1.66 -6.53
CA LEU A 136 12.98 2.52 -5.95
C LEU A 136 13.39 2.04 -4.56
N LEU A 137 12.45 1.61 -3.71
CA LEU A 137 12.78 1.05 -2.40
C LEU A 137 13.53 -0.29 -2.51
N ILE A 138 13.21 -1.14 -3.48
CA ILE A 138 13.97 -2.38 -3.70
C ILE A 138 15.42 -2.06 -4.09
N VAL A 139 15.64 -1.13 -5.03
CA VAL A 139 16.98 -0.68 -5.42
C VAL A 139 17.72 -0.07 -4.22
N LEU A 140 17.03 0.75 -3.42
CA LEU A 140 17.58 1.32 -2.19
C LEU A 140 18.02 0.24 -1.20
N SER A 141 17.24 -0.85 -1.08
CA SER A 141 17.63 -1.98 -0.22
C SER A 141 18.92 -2.65 -0.68
N ILE A 142 19.17 -2.72 -1.99
CA ILE A 142 20.42 -3.29 -2.53
C ILE A 142 21.59 -2.39 -2.14
N TYR A 143 21.45 -1.08 -2.37
CA TYR A 143 22.50 -0.12 -1.99
C TYR A 143 22.82 -0.13 -0.49
N PHE A 144 21.79 -0.23 0.36
CA PHE A 144 22.01 -0.32 1.80
C PHE A 144 22.65 -1.65 2.21
N GLN A 145 22.40 -2.75 1.51
CA GLN A 145 23.07 -4.02 1.75
C GLN A 145 24.58 -3.91 1.53
N ASP A 146 25.00 -3.22 0.47
CA ASP A 146 26.41 -2.97 0.21
C ASP A 146 27.03 -2.10 1.30
N GLY A 147 26.29 -1.08 1.78
CA GLY A 147 26.71 -0.27 2.94
C GLY A 147 26.89 -1.08 4.22
N VAL A 148 26.04 -2.09 4.47
CA VAL A 148 26.21 -3.02 5.60
C VAL A 148 27.51 -3.82 5.45
N ASN A 149 27.81 -4.30 4.25
CA ASN A 149 29.03 -5.07 4.00
C ASN A 149 30.28 -4.22 4.27
N LEU A 150 30.29 -2.97 3.78
CA LEU A 150 31.39 -2.04 4.01
C LEU A 150 31.58 -1.71 5.50
N GLN A 151 30.50 -1.55 6.25
CA GLN A 151 30.57 -1.31 7.69
C GLN A 151 31.18 -2.51 8.43
N ASN A 152 30.77 -3.73 8.07
CA ASN A 152 31.32 -4.94 8.69
C ASN A 152 32.81 -5.12 8.37
N ASP A 153 33.24 -4.75 7.16
CA ASP A 153 34.65 -4.82 6.78
C ASP A 153 35.47 -3.85 7.64
N VAL A 154 35.02 -2.60 7.81
CA VAL A 154 35.70 -1.61 8.66
C VAL A 154 35.72 -2.04 10.13
N ASP A 155 34.59 -2.51 10.66
CA ASP A 155 34.48 -2.97 12.05
C ASP A 155 35.29 -4.26 12.31
N GLY A 156 35.59 -5.05 11.28
CA GLY A 156 36.43 -6.24 11.36
C GLY A 156 37.94 -5.96 11.27
N LEU A 157 38.33 -4.75 10.85
CA LEU A 157 39.73 -4.32 10.76
C LEU A 157 40.27 -3.69 12.07
N ILE A 158 39.40 -3.38 13.03
CA ILE A 158 39.74 -2.76 14.32
C ILE A 158 39.82 -3.77 15.47
#